data_AF-A0A350MQV8-F1
#
_entry.id   AF-A0A350MQV8-F1
#
_cell.length_a   1.000
_cell.length_b   1.000
_cell.length_c   1.000
_cell.angle_alpha   90.00
_cell.angle_beta   90.00
_cell.angle_gamma   90.00
#
_symmetry.space_group_name_H-M   'P 1'
#
loop_
_entity.id
_entity.type
_entity.pdbx_description
1 polymer ?
#
loop_
_entity_poly.entity_id
_entity_poly.type
_entity_poly.pdbx_seq_one_letter_code
_entity_poly.pdbx_strand_id
1 'polypeptide(L)'
;AFNKVLPPDLSEALSKANTIGAPDSSATTDLIGAPVKALSPFNHRLRSLSHDPLLGFLFGIWDMINGTCTIINDGQIETFPSTKGATEGNIFQLFGRMFGHLLSDVNAPSASGNRGMGLPAPFMGILRMFEGIPVGDSNFGRQIEYMYLKGYDFRQFVTTSIPMTIMEVMIRAFYVVKQIKVNNASFGETIIDTLPTQLNPRFRMMLALAYGTSSAVNAGKIYVTQNILNANYASWLGLAWNGVHALKWALYDKHMKLWGGIEDKEIKELEMTVEKINQLEARAILLPS
;
A
#
# COMPACT_ATOMS: atom_id res chain seq x y z
N ALA A 1 14.32 4.62 -18.11
CA ALA A 1 13.24 5.62 -18.02
C ALA A 1 13.55 6.65 -16.94
N PHE A 2 13.71 6.26 -15.67
CA PHE A 2 13.96 7.21 -14.57
C PHE A 2 15.19 8.10 -14.76
N ASN A 3 16.35 7.60 -15.21
CA ASN A 3 17.54 8.45 -15.43
C ASN A 3 17.33 9.56 -16.47
N LYS A 4 16.31 9.46 -17.34
CA LYS A 4 15.96 10.54 -18.29
C LYS A 4 15.11 11.63 -17.64
N VAL A 5 14.33 11.27 -16.61
CA VAL A 5 13.40 12.17 -15.92
C VAL A 5 14.06 12.84 -14.71
N LEU A 6 14.90 12.08 -14.00
CA LEU A 6 15.68 12.51 -12.83
C LEU A 6 17.15 12.15 -13.06
N PRO A 7 17.89 12.94 -13.85
CA PRO A 7 19.31 12.66 -14.07
C PRO A 7 20.12 12.83 -12.77
N PRO A 8 21.32 12.23 -12.67
CA PRO A 8 22.08 12.18 -11.41
C PRO A 8 22.39 13.55 -10.80
N ASP A 9 22.68 14.55 -11.64
CA ASP A 9 22.91 15.94 -11.27
C ASP A 9 21.67 16.59 -10.64
N LEU A 10 20.49 16.36 -11.21
CA LEU A 10 19.23 16.81 -10.63
C LEU A 10 18.92 16.09 -9.31
N SER A 11 19.19 14.78 -9.23
CA SER A 11 19.07 13.98 -8.01
C SER A 11 19.94 14.57 -6.89
N GLU A 12 21.19 14.89 -7.19
CA GLU A 12 22.13 15.48 -6.24
C GLU A 12 21.70 16.88 -5.80
N ALA A 13 21.24 17.72 -6.74
CA ALA A 13 20.73 19.05 -6.42
C ALA A 13 19.49 18.99 -5.51
N LEU A 14 18.56 18.06 -5.77
CA LEU A 14 17.38 17.84 -4.94
C LEU A 14 17.74 17.34 -3.54
N SER A 15 18.71 16.43 -3.43
CA SER A 15 19.19 15.91 -2.15
C SER A 15 19.78 17.02 -1.28
N LYS A 16 20.62 17.89 -1.86
CA LYS A 16 21.21 19.05 -1.16
C LYS A 16 20.17 20.10 -0.76
N ALA A 17 19.17 20.34 -1.61
CA ALA A 17 18.14 21.33 -1.35
C ALA A 17 17.09 20.88 -0.31
N ASN A 18 16.91 19.56 -0.15
CA ASN A 18 15.86 18.98 0.69
C ASN A 18 16.44 18.05 1.74
N THR A 19 17.32 18.58 2.59
CA THR A 19 17.83 17.85 3.74
C THR A 19 16.73 17.65 4.78
N ILE A 20 16.68 16.45 5.37
CA ILE A 20 15.66 16.09 6.37
C ILE A 20 16.26 15.76 7.75
N GLY A 21 17.57 15.94 7.96
CA GLY A 21 18.20 15.79 9.27
C GLY A 21 18.16 14.37 9.82
N ALA A 22 17.69 14.22 11.07
CA ALA A 22 17.62 12.94 11.79
C ALA A 22 17.04 11.75 11.01
N PRO A 23 15.91 11.87 10.29
CA PRO A 23 15.36 10.76 9.51
C PRO A 23 16.25 10.24 8.36
N ASP A 24 17.25 11.00 7.92
CA ASP A 24 18.25 10.55 6.93
C ASP A 24 19.54 10.07 7.62
N SER A 25 19.46 9.57 8.85
CA SER A 25 20.56 8.86 9.50
C SER A 25 20.98 7.66 8.63
N SER A 26 22.27 7.51 8.36
CA SER A 26 22.78 6.54 7.38
C SER A 26 23.75 5.52 7.98
N ALA A 27 24.19 5.72 9.22
CA ALA A 27 24.98 4.76 9.97
C ALA A 27 24.44 4.57 11.39
N THR A 28 24.74 3.42 12.00
CA THR A 28 24.39 3.15 13.41
C THR A 28 24.99 4.20 14.35
N THR A 29 26.16 4.76 14.02
CA THR A 29 26.81 5.84 14.78
C THR A 29 26.01 7.15 14.81
N ASP A 30 25.06 7.33 13.88
CA ASP A 30 24.16 8.47 13.88
C ASP A 30 23.04 8.31 14.92
N LEU A 31 22.82 7.10 15.44
CA LEU A 31 21.72 6.75 16.33
C LEU A 31 22.20 6.56 17.77
N ILE A 32 21.68 7.36 18.68
CA ILE A 32 22.09 7.34 20.09
C ILE A 32 21.41 6.16 20.79
N GLY A 33 22.20 5.25 21.33
CA GLY A 33 21.72 4.08 22.07
C GLY A 33 21.20 2.93 21.20
N ALA A 34 21.37 3.00 19.87
CA ALA A 34 20.95 1.93 18.98
C ALA A 34 21.86 0.68 19.08
N PRO A 35 21.31 -0.53 18.86
CA PRO A 35 22.09 -1.75 18.79
C PRO A 35 23.18 -1.72 17.71
N VAL A 36 24.25 -2.48 17.93
CA VAL A 36 25.33 -2.64 16.95
C VAL A 36 24.76 -3.22 15.64
N LYS A 37 25.06 -2.58 14.50
CA LYS A 37 24.54 -2.93 13.15
C LYS A 37 23.04 -2.68 12.94
N ALA A 38 22.41 -1.80 13.74
CA ALA A 38 21.05 -1.35 13.49
C ALA A 38 20.88 -0.76 12.07
N LEU A 39 21.88 0.00 11.61
CA LEU A 39 21.88 0.71 10.33
C LEU A 39 23.24 0.71 9.64
N SER A 40 23.25 0.72 8.31
CA SER A 40 24.44 0.90 7.49
C SER A 40 24.15 1.73 6.23
N PRO A 41 25.17 2.32 5.59
CA PRO A 41 24.99 3.10 4.36
C PRO A 41 24.31 2.32 3.23
N PHE A 42 24.39 0.99 3.24
CA PHE A 42 23.80 0.12 2.22
C PHE A 42 22.32 -0.19 2.44
N ASN A 43 21.81 -0.11 3.66
CA ASN A 43 20.47 -0.57 4.01
C ASN A 43 19.61 0.47 4.74
N HIS A 44 20.15 1.65 5.07
CA HIS A 44 19.43 2.67 5.83
C HIS A 44 18.10 3.05 5.19
N ARG A 45 18.07 3.24 3.86
CA ARG A 45 16.82 3.52 3.11
C ARG A 45 15.78 2.42 3.19
N LEU A 46 16.17 1.17 3.41
CA LEU A 46 15.22 0.08 3.63
C LEU A 46 14.80 0.00 5.10
N ARG A 47 15.75 0.17 6.02
CA ARG A 47 15.54 -0.02 7.46
C ARG A 47 14.83 1.15 8.12
N SER A 48 15.14 2.36 7.72
CA SER A 48 14.49 3.57 8.19
C SER A 48 13.19 3.80 7.44
N LEU A 49 12.09 3.96 8.19
CA LEU A 49 10.75 4.14 7.64
C LEU A 49 10.55 5.51 6.98
N SER A 50 11.47 6.47 7.23
CA SER A 50 11.49 7.76 6.55
C SER A 50 11.67 7.61 5.03
N HIS A 51 12.39 6.60 4.54
CA HIS A 51 12.61 6.45 3.09
C HIS A 51 11.54 5.59 2.41
N ASP A 52 10.46 5.19 3.11
CA ASP A 52 9.34 4.55 2.43
C ASP A 52 8.59 5.57 1.55
N PRO A 53 8.25 5.25 0.28
CA PRO A 53 7.54 6.17 -0.61
C PRO A 53 6.19 6.70 -0.07
N LEU A 54 5.56 5.98 0.85
CA LEU A 54 4.28 6.35 1.46
C LEU A 54 4.46 6.68 2.95
N LEU A 55 5.11 5.80 3.70
CA LEU A 55 5.27 5.99 5.15
C LEU A 55 6.27 7.08 5.49
N GLY A 56 7.13 7.48 4.55
CA GLY A 56 8.07 8.56 4.73
C GLY A 56 7.40 9.89 5.06
N PHE A 57 6.20 10.14 4.55
CA PHE A 57 5.43 11.34 4.94
C PHE A 57 4.93 11.30 6.38
N LEU A 58 4.76 10.12 6.96
CA LEU A 58 4.39 9.97 8.37
C LEU A 58 5.64 9.97 9.25
N PHE A 59 6.49 8.95 9.09
CA PHE A 59 7.67 8.76 9.93
C PHE A 59 8.73 9.82 9.66
N GLY A 60 9.00 10.16 8.40
CA GLY A 60 10.00 11.19 8.08
C GLY A 60 9.63 12.57 8.63
N ILE A 61 8.36 12.97 8.60
CA ILE A 61 7.92 14.24 9.21
C ILE A 61 7.96 14.16 10.73
N TRP A 62 7.48 13.06 11.32
CA TRP A 62 7.55 12.84 12.76
C TRP A 62 8.99 12.89 13.27
N ASP A 63 9.89 12.20 12.59
CA ASP A 63 11.31 12.09 12.90
C ASP A 63 12.02 13.43 12.73
N MET A 64 11.66 14.21 11.69
CA MET A 64 12.14 15.59 11.49
C MET A 64 11.80 16.48 12.69
N ILE A 65 10.55 16.43 13.17
CA ILE A 65 10.10 17.25 14.30
C ILE A 65 10.82 16.87 15.60
N ASN A 66 10.99 15.57 15.83
CA ASN A 66 11.51 15.07 17.11
C ASN A 66 13.04 14.89 17.13
N GLY A 67 13.73 15.06 15.98
CA GLY A 67 15.17 14.79 15.90
C GLY A 67 15.52 13.32 16.10
N THR A 68 14.64 12.44 15.64
CA THR A 68 14.75 10.99 15.82
C THR A 68 14.85 10.29 14.46
N CYS A 69 15.13 8.99 14.47
CA CYS A 69 15.06 8.13 13.30
C CYS A 69 14.34 6.84 13.68
N THR A 70 13.24 6.56 13.00
CA THR A 70 12.42 5.38 13.22
C THR A 70 12.80 4.28 12.24
N ILE A 71 13.28 3.16 12.78
CA ILE A 71 13.83 2.04 12.01
C ILE A 71 13.11 0.74 12.36
N ILE A 72 13.23 -0.27 11.50
CA ILE A 72 12.90 -1.65 11.84
C ILE A 72 14.18 -2.42 12.14
N ASN A 73 14.30 -2.86 13.39
CA ASN A 73 15.43 -3.60 13.92
C ASN A 73 14.94 -4.87 14.62
N ASP A 74 15.52 -6.01 14.26
CA ASP A 74 15.15 -7.35 14.76
C ASP A 74 13.63 -7.63 14.79
N GLY A 75 12.94 -7.19 13.73
CA GLY A 75 11.49 -7.37 13.59
C GLY A 75 10.61 -6.36 14.33
N GLN A 76 11.19 -5.39 15.04
CA GLN A 76 10.45 -4.38 15.81
C GLN A 76 10.65 -2.98 15.23
N ILE A 77 9.62 -2.13 15.37
CA ILE A 77 9.72 -0.70 15.05
C ILE A 77 10.31 -0.01 16.28
N GLU A 78 11.47 0.61 16.11
CA GLU A 78 12.20 1.30 17.17
C GLU A 78 12.57 2.71 16.71
N THR A 79 12.45 3.69 17.61
CA THR A 79 12.78 5.09 17.34
C THR A 79 13.96 5.49 18.20
N PHE A 80 15.02 5.98 17.57
CA PHE A 80 16.25 6.40 18.25
C PHE A 80 16.50 7.90 18.06
N PRO A 81 16.95 8.63 19.09
CA PRO A 81 17.49 9.97 18.90
C PRO A 81 18.67 9.96 17.93
N SER A 82 18.74 10.95 17.05
CA SER A 82 19.82 11.08 16.08
C SER A 82 20.81 12.18 16.48
N THR A 83 22.09 11.97 16.17
CA THR A 83 23.12 13.02 16.29
C THR A 83 22.90 14.19 15.35
N LYS A 84 22.06 14.03 14.31
CA LYS A 84 21.72 15.08 13.33
C LYS A 84 20.65 16.06 13.82
N GLY A 85 19.94 15.74 14.91
CA GLY A 85 18.95 16.63 15.53
C GLY A 85 17.68 16.86 14.72
N ALA A 86 16.78 17.69 15.28
CA ALA A 86 15.51 18.05 14.66
C ALA A 86 15.70 19.00 13.47
N THR A 87 14.75 18.94 12.54
CA THR A 87 14.72 19.79 11.35
C THR A 87 13.71 20.91 11.54
N GLU A 88 14.17 22.16 11.46
CA GLU A 88 13.31 23.33 11.60
C GLU A 88 12.39 23.52 10.39
N GLY A 89 11.13 23.89 10.64
CA GLY A 89 10.17 24.26 9.60
C GLY A 89 8.74 24.07 10.07
N ASN A 90 7.80 24.78 9.45
CA ASN A 90 6.39 24.49 9.64
C ASN A 90 6.00 23.19 8.91
N ILE A 91 4.83 22.64 9.23
CA ILE A 91 4.40 21.35 8.69
C ILE A 91 4.41 21.29 7.15
N PHE A 92 3.96 22.33 6.45
CA PHE A 92 3.96 22.39 4.98
C PHE A 92 5.38 22.40 4.40
N GLN A 93 6.31 23.10 5.05
CA GLN A 93 7.72 23.08 4.66
C GLN A 93 8.33 21.69 4.86
N LEU A 94 8.00 21.01 5.97
CA LEU A 94 8.46 19.64 6.22
C LEU A 94 7.91 18.66 5.19
N PHE A 95 6.63 18.77 4.80
CA PHE A 95 6.06 17.99 3.70
C PHE A 95 6.81 18.24 2.38
N GLY A 96 7.10 19.50 2.05
CA GLY A 96 7.87 19.86 0.85
C GLY A 96 9.27 19.28 0.84
N ARG A 97 10.00 19.39 1.97
CA ARG A 97 11.32 18.78 2.13
C ARG A 97 11.26 17.26 2.02
N MET A 98 10.27 16.63 2.65
CA MET A 98 10.11 15.18 2.59
C MET A 98 9.89 14.70 1.15
N PHE A 99 9.02 15.39 0.42
CA PHE A 99 8.77 15.09 -0.99
C PHE A 99 10.04 15.24 -1.84
N GLY A 100 10.75 16.36 -1.70
CA GLY A 100 11.99 16.61 -2.44
C GLY A 100 13.11 15.61 -2.11
N HIS A 101 13.21 15.21 -0.84
CA HIS A 101 14.16 14.21 -0.38
C HIS A 101 13.88 12.84 -1.00
N LEU A 102 12.64 12.35 -0.90
CA LEU A 102 12.25 11.07 -1.51
C LEU A 102 12.47 11.08 -3.03
N LEU A 103 12.14 12.20 -3.69
CA LEU A 103 12.38 12.34 -5.13
C LEU A 103 13.86 12.20 -5.49
N SER A 104 14.75 12.75 -4.66
CA SER A 104 16.20 12.62 -4.83
C SER A 104 16.72 11.19 -4.64
N ASP A 105 16.02 10.39 -3.83
CA ASP A 105 16.40 9.01 -3.53
C ASP A 105 15.95 7.99 -4.60
N VAL A 106 15.00 8.33 -5.47
CA VAL A 106 14.51 7.43 -6.55
C VAL A 106 15.65 6.94 -7.45
N ASN A 107 16.58 7.83 -7.80
CA ASN A 107 17.71 7.53 -8.69
C ASN A 107 19.06 7.58 -8.02
N ALA A 108 19.11 7.64 -6.69
CA ALA A 108 20.37 7.70 -5.98
C ALA A 108 21.29 6.53 -6.38
N PRO A 109 22.54 6.81 -6.80
CA PRO A 109 23.49 5.78 -7.18
C PRO A 109 23.88 4.92 -5.96
N SER A 110 24.27 3.67 -6.21
CA SER A 110 24.99 2.91 -5.18
C SER A 110 26.40 3.47 -5.01
N ALA A 111 26.95 3.39 -3.80
CA ALA A 111 28.35 3.72 -3.51
C ALA A 111 29.36 2.96 -4.42
N SER A 112 28.93 1.88 -5.07
CA SER A 112 29.73 1.07 -6.00
C SER A 112 29.45 1.32 -7.50
N GLY A 113 28.62 2.30 -7.86
CA GLY A 113 28.33 2.65 -9.26
C GLY A 113 27.46 1.66 -10.05
N ASN A 114 27.08 0.51 -9.46
CA ASN A 114 26.14 -0.45 -10.07
C ASN A 114 24.66 -0.07 -9.84
N ARG A 115 23.71 -0.69 -10.59
CA ARG A 115 22.25 -0.50 -10.45
C ARG A 115 21.86 -0.62 -8.96
N GLY A 116 21.20 0.43 -8.47
CA GLY A 116 21.52 1.05 -7.18
C GLY A 116 20.80 0.57 -5.92
N MET A 117 20.80 1.48 -4.93
CA MET A 117 20.07 1.38 -3.66
C MET A 117 19.15 2.60 -3.57
N GLY A 118 18.17 2.72 -4.46
CA GLY A 118 17.21 3.84 -4.46
C GLY A 118 16.18 3.72 -3.32
N LEU A 119 15.04 4.39 -3.43
CA LEU A 119 13.94 4.15 -2.49
C LEU A 119 13.53 2.66 -2.46
N PRO A 120 13.18 2.09 -1.29
CA PRO A 120 12.51 0.79 -1.23
C PRO A 120 11.18 0.81 -1.99
N ALA A 121 10.67 -0.37 -2.36
CA ALA A 121 9.29 -0.47 -2.81
C ALA A 121 8.32 -0.05 -1.68
N PRO A 122 7.11 0.46 -1.98
CA PRO A 122 6.17 0.88 -0.96
C PRO A 122 5.87 -0.25 0.04
N PHE A 123 5.95 0.06 1.33
CA PHE A 123 5.80 -0.84 2.47
C PHE A 123 6.87 -1.94 2.61
N MET A 124 7.91 -1.94 1.77
CA MET A 124 8.93 -3.00 1.80
C MET A 124 9.74 -2.99 3.10
N GLY A 125 9.96 -1.82 3.71
CA GLY A 125 10.61 -1.71 5.02
C GLY A 125 9.83 -2.46 6.10
N ILE A 126 8.50 -2.29 6.16
CA ILE A 126 7.60 -2.96 7.12
C ILE A 126 7.74 -4.48 7.06
N LEU A 127 7.97 -5.06 5.88
CA LEU A 127 8.08 -6.51 5.74
C LEU A 127 9.22 -7.13 6.58
N ARG A 128 10.19 -6.33 7.00
CA ARG A 128 11.23 -6.77 7.93
C ARG A 128 10.71 -7.09 9.33
N MET A 129 9.51 -6.64 9.70
CA MET A 129 8.86 -7.03 10.96
C MET A 129 8.66 -8.55 11.07
N PHE A 130 8.64 -9.25 9.94
CA PHE A 130 8.55 -10.70 9.87
C PHE A 130 9.91 -11.42 9.99
N GLU A 131 10.96 -10.76 10.48
CA GLU A 131 12.29 -11.35 10.72
C GLU A 131 12.26 -12.62 11.60
N GLY A 132 11.25 -12.80 12.45
CA GLY A 132 11.05 -14.04 13.22
C GLY A 132 10.67 -15.27 12.37
N ILE A 133 10.33 -15.11 11.08
CA ILE A 133 9.94 -16.22 10.21
C ILE A 133 11.19 -16.85 9.56
N PRO A 134 11.49 -18.14 9.81
CA PRO A 134 12.63 -18.81 9.22
C PRO A 134 12.43 -19.06 7.71
N VAL A 135 13.48 -18.84 6.92
CA VAL A 135 13.49 -19.09 5.47
C VAL A 135 14.83 -19.71 5.07
N GLY A 136 14.85 -21.03 4.90
CA GLY A 136 16.09 -21.80 4.71
C GLY A 136 17.06 -21.58 5.87
N ASP A 137 18.33 -21.28 5.55
CA ASP A 137 19.37 -20.94 6.54
C ASP A 137 19.34 -19.47 6.99
N SER A 138 18.29 -18.73 6.63
CA SER A 138 18.12 -17.31 6.90
C SER A 138 16.72 -17.04 7.47
N ASN A 139 16.28 -15.79 7.42
CA ASN A 139 14.96 -15.37 7.84
C ASN A 139 14.31 -14.43 6.82
N PHE A 140 13.00 -14.22 6.94
CA PHE A 140 12.23 -13.41 5.99
C PHE A 140 12.74 -11.97 5.88
N GLY A 141 13.02 -11.30 7.00
CA GLY A 141 13.55 -9.93 7.02
C GLY A 141 14.88 -9.78 6.26
N ARG A 142 15.77 -10.76 6.40
CA ARG A 142 17.03 -10.85 5.65
C ARG A 142 16.81 -11.12 4.16
N GLN A 143 15.78 -11.88 3.78
CA GLN A 143 15.43 -12.06 2.37
C GLN A 143 14.95 -10.73 1.75
N ILE A 144 14.15 -9.94 2.46
CA ILE A 144 13.74 -8.60 2.01
C ILE A 144 14.94 -7.68 1.84
N GLU A 145 15.86 -7.67 2.81
CA GLU A 145 17.11 -6.90 2.71
C GLU A 145 17.98 -7.36 1.54
N TYR A 146 18.11 -8.67 1.33
CA TYR A 146 18.80 -9.24 0.18
C TYR A 146 18.18 -8.80 -1.15
N MET A 147 16.86 -8.86 -1.28
CA MET A 147 16.15 -8.38 -2.48
C MET A 147 16.49 -6.91 -2.75
N TYR A 148 16.33 -6.05 -1.75
CA TYR A 148 16.62 -4.62 -1.88
C TYR A 148 18.06 -4.35 -2.32
N LEU A 149 19.05 -4.98 -1.67
CA LEU A 149 20.47 -4.84 -2.00
C LEU A 149 20.82 -5.36 -3.41
N LYS A 150 19.99 -6.24 -3.99
CA LYS A 150 20.11 -6.72 -5.37
C LYS A 150 19.34 -5.87 -6.38
N GLY A 151 18.88 -4.69 -6.00
CA GLY A 151 18.21 -3.73 -6.87
C GLY A 151 16.69 -3.93 -6.96
N TYR A 152 16.11 -4.67 -6.01
CA TYR A 152 14.65 -4.79 -5.87
C TYR A 152 14.08 -3.55 -5.15
N ASP A 153 14.23 -2.40 -5.80
CA ASP A 153 13.89 -1.08 -5.29
C ASP A 153 12.61 -0.51 -5.94
N PHE A 154 12.28 0.74 -5.65
CA PHE A 154 11.11 1.44 -6.20
C PHE A 154 11.04 1.41 -7.73
N ARG A 155 12.17 1.45 -8.43
CA ARG A 155 12.22 1.44 -9.90
C ARG A 155 11.85 0.06 -10.43
N GLN A 156 12.33 -0.98 -9.76
CA GLN A 156 11.92 -2.35 -10.05
C GLN A 156 10.42 -2.54 -9.78
N PHE A 157 9.92 -2.03 -8.64
CA PHE A 157 8.49 -2.04 -8.34
C PHE A 157 7.66 -1.41 -9.46
N VAL A 158 7.99 -0.18 -9.87
CA VAL A 158 7.30 0.51 -10.97
C VAL A 158 7.32 -0.32 -12.26
N THR A 159 8.45 -0.93 -12.58
CA THR A 159 8.59 -1.80 -13.77
C THR A 159 7.66 -3.01 -13.67
N THR A 160 7.63 -3.68 -12.52
CA THR A 160 6.78 -4.86 -12.30
C THR A 160 5.29 -4.52 -12.15
N SER A 161 4.95 -3.26 -11.85
CA SER A 161 3.58 -2.76 -11.81
C SER A 161 2.97 -2.57 -13.20
N ILE A 162 3.77 -2.34 -14.25
CA ILE A 162 3.27 -2.14 -15.63
C ILE A 162 2.33 -3.29 -16.08
N PRO A 163 2.72 -4.58 -16.02
CA PRO A 163 1.81 -5.67 -16.39
C PRO A 163 0.56 -5.74 -15.49
N MET A 164 0.66 -5.36 -14.21
CA MET A 164 -0.49 -5.34 -13.30
C MET A 164 -1.48 -4.23 -13.68
N THR A 165 -0.96 -3.04 -14.05
CA THR A 165 -1.78 -1.94 -14.56
C THR A 165 -2.50 -2.34 -15.86
N ILE A 166 -1.81 -3.01 -16.78
CA ILE A 166 -2.43 -3.51 -18.03
C ILE A 166 -3.57 -4.49 -17.69
N MET A 167 -3.30 -5.45 -16.80
CA MET A 167 -4.31 -6.41 -16.32
C MET A 167 -5.54 -5.69 -15.74
N GLU A 168 -5.35 -4.72 -14.85
CA GLU A 168 -6.47 -3.95 -14.27
C GLU A 168 -7.26 -3.19 -15.33
N VAL A 169 -6.60 -2.50 -16.25
CA VAL A 169 -7.25 -1.74 -17.32
C VAL A 169 -8.09 -2.67 -18.19
N MET A 170 -7.57 -3.85 -18.55
CA MET A 170 -8.32 -4.84 -19.33
C MET A 170 -9.53 -5.37 -18.57
N ILE A 171 -9.39 -5.68 -17.28
CA ILE A 171 -10.50 -6.18 -16.45
C ILE A 171 -11.59 -5.10 -16.31
N ARG A 172 -11.22 -3.83 -16.13
CA ARG A 172 -12.16 -2.69 -16.12
C ARG A 172 -12.90 -2.59 -17.45
N ALA A 173 -12.18 -2.62 -18.57
CA ALA A 173 -12.77 -2.54 -19.89
C ALA A 173 -13.77 -3.68 -20.13
N PHE A 174 -13.40 -4.93 -19.84
CA PHE A 174 -14.30 -6.08 -20.01
C PHE A 174 -15.48 -6.06 -19.05
N TYR A 175 -15.29 -5.62 -17.81
CA TYR A 175 -16.39 -5.43 -16.87
C TYR A 175 -17.39 -4.40 -17.40
N VAL A 176 -16.90 -3.22 -17.83
CA VAL A 176 -17.74 -2.16 -18.38
C VAL A 176 -18.52 -2.63 -19.60
N VAL A 177 -17.85 -3.29 -20.56
CA VAL A 177 -18.51 -3.84 -21.75
C VAL A 177 -19.58 -4.85 -21.38
N LYS A 178 -19.31 -5.77 -20.43
CA LYS A 178 -20.28 -6.75 -19.97
C LYS A 178 -21.52 -6.10 -19.36
N GLN A 179 -21.35 -5.12 -18.47
CA GLN A 179 -22.48 -4.47 -17.82
C GLN A 179 -23.38 -3.73 -18.82
N ILE A 180 -22.80 -3.07 -19.81
CA ILE A 180 -23.56 -2.33 -20.82
C ILE A 180 -24.28 -3.28 -21.78
N LYS A 181 -23.57 -4.28 -22.31
CA LYS A 181 -24.11 -5.15 -23.37
C LYS A 181 -25.01 -6.27 -22.86
N VAL A 182 -24.78 -6.76 -21.64
CA VAL A 182 -25.51 -7.90 -21.09
C VAL A 182 -26.53 -7.45 -20.05
N ASN A 183 -26.17 -6.48 -19.21
CA ASN A 183 -27.02 -6.06 -18.08
C ASN A 183 -27.76 -4.74 -18.34
N ASN A 184 -27.63 -4.15 -19.54
CA ASN A 184 -28.23 -2.86 -19.92
C ASN A 184 -27.92 -1.71 -18.92
N ALA A 185 -26.75 -1.76 -18.27
CA ALA A 185 -26.33 -0.74 -17.32
C ALA A 185 -25.83 0.54 -18.02
N SER A 186 -25.93 1.68 -17.35
CA SER A 186 -25.34 2.93 -17.83
C SER A 186 -23.81 2.87 -17.80
N PHE A 187 -23.17 3.41 -18.84
CA PHE A 187 -21.71 3.50 -18.93
C PHE A 187 -21.11 4.30 -17.76
N GLY A 188 -21.72 5.45 -17.42
CA GLY A 188 -21.22 6.33 -16.35
C GLY A 188 -21.25 5.65 -14.99
N GLU A 189 -22.38 5.04 -14.64
CA GLU A 189 -22.54 4.28 -13.39
C GLU A 189 -21.54 3.12 -13.32
N THR A 190 -21.36 2.40 -14.43
CA THR A 190 -20.45 1.27 -14.46
C THR A 190 -18.98 1.67 -14.29
N ILE A 191 -18.57 2.83 -14.81
CA ILE A 191 -17.21 3.33 -14.57
C ILE A 191 -17.01 3.65 -13.10
N ILE A 192 -17.98 4.33 -12.47
CA ILE A 192 -17.95 4.67 -11.05
C ILE A 192 -17.81 3.40 -10.20
N ASP A 193 -18.54 2.34 -10.56
CA ASP A 193 -18.46 1.00 -9.96
C ASP A 193 -17.07 0.36 -10.01
N THR A 194 -16.16 0.85 -10.87
CA THR A 194 -14.78 0.36 -10.88
C THR A 194 -13.84 1.22 -10.04
N LEU A 195 -14.18 2.47 -9.71
CA LEU A 195 -13.26 3.40 -9.05
C LEU A 195 -12.77 2.88 -7.68
N PRO A 196 -11.50 3.10 -7.30
CA PRO A 196 -10.94 2.58 -6.05
C PRO A 196 -11.78 2.88 -4.79
N THR A 197 -12.39 4.06 -4.74
CA THR A 197 -13.20 4.55 -3.62
C THR A 197 -14.63 4.00 -3.58
N GLN A 198 -15.17 3.55 -4.72
CA GLN A 198 -16.56 3.08 -4.88
C GLN A 198 -16.64 1.70 -5.55
N LEU A 199 -15.57 0.93 -5.41
CA LEU A 199 -15.36 -0.37 -6.03
C LEU A 199 -16.54 -1.31 -5.73
N ASN A 200 -17.28 -1.70 -6.78
CA ASN A 200 -18.32 -2.70 -6.72
C ASN A 200 -17.74 -4.00 -6.14
N PRO A 201 -18.37 -4.64 -5.15
CA PRO A 201 -17.81 -5.82 -4.52
C PRO A 201 -17.58 -7.01 -5.46
N ARG A 202 -18.43 -7.16 -6.50
CA ARG A 202 -18.23 -8.19 -7.53
C ARG A 202 -16.99 -7.87 -8.37
N PHE A 203 -16.81 -6.61 -8.74
CA PHE A 203 -15.62 -6.17 -9.46
C PHE A 203 -14.35 -6.33 -8.61
N ARG A 204 -14.43 -6.03 -7.31
CA ARG A 204 -13.32 -6.28 -6.36
C ARG A 204 -12.94 -7.75 -6.28
N MET A 205 -13.92 -8.66 -6.30
CA MET A 205 -13.65 -10.10 -6.37
C MET A 205 -12.94 -10.49 -7.67
N MET A 206 -13.30 -9.88 -8.81
CA MET A 206 -12.58 -10.11 -10.07
C MET A 206 -11.12 -9.66 -9.99
N LEU A 207 -10.83 -8.49 -9.39
CA LEU A 207 -9.46 -8.04 -9.16
C LEU A 207 -8.70 -9.00 -8.24
N ALA A 208 -9.32 -9.45 -7.14
CA ALA A 208 -8.70 -10.40 -6.21
C ALA A 208 -8.34 -11.72 -6.90
N LEU A 209 -9.23 -12.26 -7.75
CA LEU A 209 -8.97 -13.47 -8.52
C LEU A 209 -7.86 -13.26 -9.57
N ALA A 210 -7.83 -12.10 -10.22
CA ALA A 210 -6.81 -11.79 -11.22
C ALA A 210 -5.41 -11.65 -10.59
N TYR A 211 -5.29 -10.88 -9.50
CA TYR A 211 -4.05 -10.79 -8.73
C TYR A 211 -3.68 -12.13 -8.11
N GLY A 212 -4.65 -12.93 -7.65
CA GLY A 212 -4.43 -14.29 -7.15
C GLY A 212 -3.83 -15.21 -8.21
N THR A 213 -4.38 -15.18 -9.43
CA THR A 213 -3.87 -15.95 -10.56
C THR A 213 -2.46 -15.51 -10.94
N SER A 214 -2.23 -14.19 -11.06
CA SER A 214 -0.90 -13.63 -11.36
C SER A 214 0.14 -14.02 -10.30
N SER A 215 -0.20 -13.88 -9.01
CA SER A 215 0.70 -14.22 -7.90
C SER A 215 0.94 -15.73 -7.80
N ALA A 216 -0.04 -16.57 -8.12
CA ALA A 216 0.15 -18.03 -8.18
C ALA A 216 1.13 -18.43 -9.30
N VAL A 217 0.99 -17.85 -10.50
CA VAL A 217 1.95 -18.04 -11.60
C VAL A 217 3.33 -17.53 -11.21
N ASN A 218 3.41 -16.37 -10.55
CA ASN A 218 4.68 -15.82 -10.06
C ASN A 218 5.33 -16.71 -8.99
N ALA A 219 4.55 -17.26 -8.06
CA ALA A 219 5.00 -18.25 -7.08
C ALA A 219 5.58 -19.49 -7.77
N GLY A 220 4.89 -20.02 -8.78
CA GLY A 220 5.38 -21.11 -9.62
C GLY A 220 6.71 -20.76 -10.30
N LYS A 221 6.85 -19.54 -10.84
CA LYS A 221 8.12 -19.07 -11.43
C LYS A 221 9.24 -19.00 -10.39
N ILE A 222 8.98 -18.44 -9.21
CA ILE A 222 9.98 -18.39 -8.12
C ILE A 222 10.41 -19.81 -7.73
N TYR A 223 9.45 -20.72 -7.57
CA TYR A 223 9.72 -22.11 -7.21
C TYR A 223 10.53 -22.84 -8.29
N VAL A 224 10.16 -22.74 -9.57
CA VAL A 224 10.91 -23.41 -10.65
C VAL A 224 12.32 -22.84 -10.79
N THR A 225 12.48 -21.53 -10.64
CA THR A 225 13.79 -20.86 -10.83
C THR A 225 14.66 -20.83 -9.57
N GLN A 226 14.10 -21.19 -8.40
CA GLN A 226 14.75 -21.10 -7.09
C GLN A 226 15.36 -19.71 -6.82
N ASN A 227 14.73 -18.65 -7.33
CA ASN A 227 15.26 -17.30 -7.24
C ASN A 227 14.19 -16.30 -6.80
N ILE A 228 14.30 -15.83 -5.56
CA ILE A 228 13.37 -14.85 -4.97
C ILE A 228 13.35 -13.52 -5.73
N LEU A 229 14.41 -13.17 -6.46
CA LEU A 229 14.46 -11.95 -7.28
C LEU A 229 13.48 -12.02 -8.48
N ASN A 230 12.96 -13.20 -8.81
CA ASN A 230 11.88 -13.36 -9.80
C ASN A 230 10.49 -13.04 -9.24
N ALA A 231 10.37 -12.69 -7.96
CA ALA A 231 9.13 -12.22 -7.39
C ALA A 231 8.61 -10.99 -8.16
N ASN A 232 7.28 -10.86 -8.23
CA ASN A 232 6.61 -9.65 -8.69
C ASN A 232 5.89 -9.03 -7.51
N TYR A 233 6.57 -8.13 -6.80
CA TYR A 233 6.07 -7.49 -5.60
C TYR A 233 4.77 -6.72 -5.83
N ALA A 234 4.60 -6.09 -7.01
CA ALA A 234 3.35 -5.42 -7.37
C ALA A 234 2.17 -6.39 -7.43
N SER A 235 2.37 -7.60 -7.98
CA SER A 235 1.36 -8.66 -7.99
C SER A 235 1.00 -9.11 -6.58
N TRP A 236 1.99 -9.32 -5.71
CA TRP A 236 1.77 -9.75 -4.33
C TRP A 236 1.08 -8.68 -3.48
N LEU A 237 1.48 -7.41 -3.63
CA LEU A 237 0.85 -6.29 -2.96
C LEU A 237 -0.61 -6.10 -3.42
N GLY A 238 -0.86 -6.21 -4.73
CA GLY A 238 -2.21 -6.16 -5.29
C GLY A 238 -3.09 -7.33 -4.83
N LEU A 239 -2.52 -8.53 -4.68
CA LEU A 239 -3.20 -9.67 -4.08
C LEU A 239 -3.52 -9.42 -2.61
N ALA A 240 -2.56 -8.95 -1.81
CA ALA A 240 -2.80 -8.67 -0.40
C ALA A 240 -3.94 -7.66 -0.23
N TRP A 241 -3.89 -6.54 -0.96
CA TRP A 241 -4.92 -5.50 -0.89
C TRP A 241 -6.30 -5.98 -1.35
N ASN A 242 -6.40 -6.48 -2.58
CA ASN A 242 -7.69 -6.90 -3.13
C ASN A 242 -8.23 -8.14 -2.43
N GLY A 243 -7.35 -9.06 -2.02
CA GLY A 243 -7.67 -10.28 -1.28
C GLY A 243 -8.26 -9.99 0.08
N VAL A 244 -7.60 -9.17 0.91
CA VAL A 244 -8.11 -8.80 2.25
C VAL A 244 -9.50 -8.17 2.14
N HIS A 245 -9.69 -7.24 1.21
CA HIS A 245 -10.99 -6.62 1.04
C HIS A 245 -12.06 -7.53 0.44
N ALA A 246 -11.69 -8.41 -0.50
CA ALA A 246 -12.61 -9.41 -1.05
C ALA A 246 -13.05 -10.41 0.03
N LEU A 247 -12.14 -10.82 0.92
CA LEU A 247 -12.42 -11.67 2.06
C LEU A 247 -13.33 -10.96 3.08
N LYS A 248 -13.03 -9.71 3.44
CA LYS A 248 -13.90 -8.89 4.31
C LYS A 248 -15.33 -8.83 3.75
N TRP A 249 -15.45 -8.58 2.44
CA TRP A 249 -16.74 -8.57 1.78
C TRP A 249 -17.45 -9.93 1.87
N ALA A 250 -16.74 -11.00 1.50
CA ALA A 250 -17.31 -12.34 1.43
C ALA A 250 -17.73 -12.89 2.80
N LEU A 251 -16.95 -12.62 3.84
CA LEU A 251 -17.12 -13.18 5.18
C LEU A 251 -17.99 -12.31 6.09
N TYR A 252 -18.05 -11.00 5.86
CA TYR A 252 -18.73 -10.07 6.77
C TYR A 252 -19.70 -9.13 6.06
N ASP A 253 -19.22 -8.22 5.21
CA ASP A 253 -20.06 -7.11 4.71
C ASP A 253 -21.27 -7.60 3.89
N LYS A 254 -21.10 -8.69 3.13
CA LYS A 254 -22.19 -9.30 2.35
C LYS A 254 -23.34 -9.76 3.24
N HIS A 255 -23.02 -10.39 4.37
CA HIS A 255 -24.00 -10.89 5.32
C HIS A 255 -24.74 -9.74 6.01
N MET A 256 -23.99 -8.73 6.47
CA MET A 256 -24.58 -7.55 7.12
C MET A 256 -25.49 -6.76 6.19
N LYS A 257 -25.10 -6.59 4.91
CA LYS A 257 -25.98 -5.95 3.93
C LYS A 257 -27.23 -6.76 3.60
N LEU A 258 -27.15 -8.08 3.62
CA LEU A 258 -28.32 -8.94 3.41
C LEU A 258 -29.32 -8.76 4.55
N TRP A 259 -28.87 -8.82 5.80
CA TRP A 259 -29.74 -8.65 6.96
C TRP A 259 -30.34 -7.26 7.04
N GLY A 260 -29.55 -6.20 6.83
CA GLY A 260 -30.09 -4.85 6.80
C GLY A 260 -31.16 -4.67 5.72
N GLY A 261 -30.98 -5.29 4.54
CA GLY A 261 -32.00 -5.27 3.48
C GLY A 261 -33.28 -6.05 3.80
N ILE A 262 -33.18 -7.12 4.60
CA ILE A 262 -34.35 -7.87 5.11
C ILE A 262 -35.08 -7.03 6.15
N GLU A 263 -34.34 -6.48 7.11
CA GLU A 263 -34.86 -5.61 8.17
C GLU A 263 -35.59 -4.39 7.58
N ASP A 264 -34.98 -3.68 6.63
CA ASP A 264 -35.61 -2.54 5.93
C ASP A 264 -36.92 -2.93 5.23
N LYS A 265 -36.99 -4.15 4.68
CA LYS A 265 -38.17 -4.64 3.98
C LYS A 265 -39.28 -5.02 4.98
N GLU A 266 -38.92 -5.70 6.06
CA GLU A 266 -39.85 -6.07 7.14
C GLU A 266 -40.42 -4.83 7.82
N ILE A 267 -39.60 -3.81 8.11
CA ILE A 267 -40.06 -2.53 8.66
C ILE A 267 -41.09 -1.88 7.74
N LYS A 268 -40.81 -1.80 6.43
CA LYS A 268 -41.78 -1.25 5.46
C LYS A 268 -43.09 -2.04 5.40
N GLU A 269 -43.01 -3.37 5.46
CA GLU A 269 -44.20 -4.23 5.48
C GLU A 269 -45.04 -4.04 6.76
N LEU A 270 -44.38 -3.86 7.91
CA LEU A 270 -45.03 -3.55 9.18
C LEU A 270 -45.68 -2.17 9.16
N GLU A 271 -44.99 -1.14 8.66
CA GLU A 271 -45.54 0.22 8.48
C GLU A 271 -46.79 0.21 7.61
N MET A 272 -46.75 -0.48 6.46
CA MET A 272 -47.93 -0.63 5.58
C MET A 272 -49.09 -1.38 6.26
N THR A 273 -48.78 -2.34 7.14
CA THR A 273 -49.79 -3.11 7.86
C THR A 273 -50.44 -2.27 8.96
N VAL A 274 -49.65 -1.50 9.73
CA VAL A 274 -50.14 -0.55 10.73
C VAL A 274 -51.06 0.48 10.09
N GLU A 275 -50.67 1.04 8.94
CA GLU A 275 -51.50 2.00 8.20
C GLU A 275 -52.86 1.40 7.79
N LYS A 276 -52.88 0.16 7.32
CA LYS A 276 -54.15 -0.54 7.00
C LYS A 276 -55.01 -0.76 8.24
N ILE A 277 -54.42 -1.13 9.37
CA ILE A 277 -55.15 -1.32 10.64
C ILE A 277 -55.79 0.00 11.07
N ASN A 278 -55.04 1.11 11.04
CA ASN A 278 -55.55 2.43 11.40
C ASN A 278 -56.74 2.85 10.51
N GLN A 279 -56.66 2.56 9.20
CA GLN A 279 -57.77 2.83 8.27
C GLN A 279 -59.01 1.96 8.56
N LEU A 280 -58.82 0.69 8.95
CA LEU A 280 -59.92 -0.19 9.34
C LEU A 280 -60.56 0.25 10.65
N GLU A 281 -59.76 0.67 11.63
CA GLU A 281 -60.24 1.21 12.91
C GLU A 281 -61.07 2.48 12.69
N ALA A 282 -60.58 3.42 11.87
CA ALA A 282 -61.31 4.63 11.51
C ALA A 282 -62.67 4.32 10.84
N ARG A 283 -62.73 3.27 10.01
CA ARG A 283 -64.00 2.81 9.40
C ARG A 283 -64.92 2.14 10.40
N ALA A 284 -64.38 1.35 11.33
CA ALA A 284 -65.16 0.65 12.34
C ALA A 284 -65.88 1.64 13.28
N ILE A 285 -65.23 2.76 13.64
CA ILE A 285 -65.83 3.84 14.44
C ILE A 285 -67.06 4.46 13.77
N LEU A 286 -67.14 4.42 12.44
CA LEU A 286 -68.24 5.02 11.67
C LEU A 286 -69.44 4.09 11.47
N LEU A 287 -69.39 2.84 11.94
CA LEU A 287 -70.51 1.90 11.81
C LEU A 287 -71.55 2.15 12.91
N PRO A 288 -72.87 2.14 12.58
CA PRO A 288 -73.92 2.28 13.59
C PRO A 288 -73.95 1.05 14.51
N SER A 289 -74.17 1.32 15.80
CA SER A 289 -74.31 0.34 16.88
C SER A 289 -75.53 -0.56 16.73
#